data_AF-A0A0C3CIA5-F1
#
_entry.id   AF-A0A0C3CIA5-F1
#
_cell.length_a   1.000
_cell.length_b   1.000
_cell.length_c   1.000
_cell.angle_alpha   90.00
_cell.angle_beta   90.00
_cell.angle_gamma   90.00
#
_symmetry.space_group_name_H-M   'P 1'
#
loop_
_entity.id
_entity.type
_entity.pdbx_description
1 polymer ?
#
loop_
_entity_poly.entity_id
_entity_poly.type
_entity_poly.pdbx_seq_one_letter_code
_entity_poly.pdbx_strand_id
1 'polypeptide(L)'
;DPDDKSFEPHPTDYPFVDLEYPNSGAKERFILLAPKDKDHYNPIMDLEKSLYTIVERCQSTIFGPIPTDLSESISCPPSPSPSRPPHSGASDS
;
A
#
# COMPACT_ATOMS: atom_id res chain seq x y z
N ASP A 1 -7.53 30.16 -26.61
CA ASP A 1 -6.80 31.41 -26.34
C ASP A 1 -5.31 31.06 -26.38
N PRO A 2 -4.45 31.77 -27.15
CA PRO A 2 -3.02 31.47 -27.20
C PRO A 2 -2.30 31.58 -25.84
N ASP A 3 -2.90 32.28 -24.86
CA ASP A 3 -2.38 32.39 -23.50
C ASP A 3 -3.06 31.41 -22.51
N ASP A 4 -3.84 30.45 -23.01
CA ASP A 4 -4.52 29.48 -22.18
C ASP A 4 -3.54 28.47 -21.56
N LYS A 5 -3.29 28.63 -20.26
CA LYS A 5 -2.43 27.76 -19.44
C LYS A 5 -3.23 26.89 -18.49
N SER A 6 -4.53 26.71 -18.70
CA SER A 6 -5.40 25.94 -17.77
C SER A 6 -4.96 24.49 -17.59
N PHE A 7 -4.18 23.94 -18.52
CA PHE A 7 -3.65 22.58 -18.48
C PHE A 7 -2.17 22.51 -18.06
N GLU A 8 -1.51 23.66 -17.87
CA GLU A 8 -0.17 23.68 -17.31
C GLU A 8 -0.25 23.49 -15.78
N PRO A 9 0.54 22.59 -15.20
CA PRO A 9 0.52 22.40 -13.76
C PRO A 9 0.97 23.67 -13.05
N HIS A 10 0.16 24.15 -12.11
CA HIS A 10 0.52 25.29 -11.28
C HIS A 10 1.77 24.95 -10.44
N PRO A 11 2.75 25.86 -10.31
CA PRO A 11 4.03 25.57 -9.65
C PRO A 11 3.91 25.15 -8.18
N THR A 12 2.84 25.57 -7.50
CA THR A 12 2.61 25.33 -6.06
C THR A 12 1.21 24.86 -5.72
N ASP A 13 0.29 24.86 -6.70
CA ASP A 13 -1.13 24.52 -6.49
C ASP A 13 -1.50 23.38 -7.43
N TYR A 14 -0.81 22.26 -7.25
CA TYR A 14 -0.98 21.06 -8.05
C TYR A 14 -1.88 20.06 -7.31
N PRO A 15 -2.64 19.23 -8.04
CA PRO A 15 -3.45 18.20 -7.42
C PRO A 15 -2.58 17.17 -6.70
N PHE A 16 -2.98 16.81 -5.48
CA PHE A 16 -2.33 15.78 -4.68
C PHE A 16 -3.37 14.99 -3.88
N VAL A 17 -2.95 13.84 -3.35
CA VAL A 17 -3.72 13.04 -2.39
C VAL A 17 -2.83 12.65 -1.22
N ASP A 18 -3.40 12.62 -0.02
CA ASP A 18 -2.75 12.08 1.18
C ASP A 18 -3.26 10.65 1.41
N LEU A 19 -2.37 9.66 1.38
CA LEU A 19 -2.63 8.26 1.71
C LEU A 19 -2.24 8.01 3.17
N GLU A 20 -3.20 7.61 4.00
CA GLU A 20 -2.91 7.11 5.35
C GLU A 20 -2.68 5.59 5.30
N TYR A 21 -1.56 5.16 5.85
CA TYR A 21 -1.21 3.75 5.94
C TYR A 21 -1.96 3.06 7.08
N PRO A 22 -2.09 1.72 7.06
CA PRO A 22 -2.74 0.97 8.14
C PRO A 22 -2.08 1.14 9.52
N ASN A 23 -0.80 1.53 9.56
CA ASN A 23 -0.14 1.91 10.80
C ASN A 23 -0.56 3.33 11.19
N SER A 24 -1.13 3.49 12.39
CA SER A 24 -1.69 4.76 12.85
C SER A 24 -0.67 5.91 12.77
N GLY A 25 -1.07 7.00 12.12
CA GLY A 25 -0.27 8.22 12.00
C GLY A 25 0.79 8.19 10.89
N ALA A 26 0.96 7.09 10.17
CA ALA A 26 1.81 7.04 8.99
C ALA A 26 1.01 7.51 7.76
N LYS A 27 1.49 8.55 7.10
CA LYS A 27 0.85 9.12 5.89
C LYS A 27 1.89 9.52 4.86
N GLU A 28 1.49 9.46 3.60
CA GLU A 28 2.31 9.89 2.47
C GLU A 28 1.49 10.70 1.47
N ARG A 29 2.13 11.69 0.85
CA ARG A 29 1.50 12.60 -0.11
C ARG A 29 1.95 12.26 -1.52
N PHE A 30 1.00 11.91 -2.38
CA PHE A 30 1.23 11.62 -3.78
C PHE A 30 0.77 12.79 -4.66
N ILE A 31 1.64 13.26 -5.54
CA ILE A 31 1.33 14.31 -6.52
C ILE A 31 0.62 13.66 -7.71
N LEU A 32 -0.55 14.16 -8.08
CA LEU A 32 -1.37 13.61 -9.17
C LEU A 32 -1.01 14.23 -10.53
N LEU A 33 0.29 14.35 -10.79
CA LEU A 33 0.81 14.84 -12.07
C LEU A 33 1.49 13.69 -12.80
N ALA A 34 1.07 13.46 -14.04
CA ALA A 34 1.74 12.50 -14.90
C ALA A 34 3.18 12.98 -15.21
N PRO A 35 4.18 12.10 -15.11
CA PRO A 35 5.54 12.46 -15.46
C PRO A 35 5.63 12.80 -16.95
N LYS A 36 6.41 13.83 -17.28
CA LYS A 36 6.64 14.24 -18.68
C LYS A 36 7.53 13.26 -19.45
N ASP A 37 8.33 12.48 -18.73
CA ASP A 37 9.19 11.44 -19.28
C ASP A 37 8.76 10.08 -18.71
N LYS A 38 8.86 9.05 -19.55
CA LYS A 38 8.57 7.65 -19.19
C LYS A 38 9.54 7.08 -18.16
N ASP A 39 10.75 7.62 -18.09
CA ASP A 39 11.81 7.16 -17.19
C ASP A 39 11.81 7.93 -15.85
N HIS A 40 10.96 8.95 -15.70
CA HIS A 40 10.77 9.65 -14.44
C HIS A 40 9.82 8.87 -13.51
N TYR A 41 10.02 9.06 -12.20
CA TYR A 41 9.13 8.53 -11.18
C TYR A 41 7.67 8.90 -11.48
N ASN A 42 6.78 7.91 -11.40
CA ASN A 42 5.36 8.07 -11.64
C ASN A 42 4.60 7.89 -10.31
N PRO A 43 4.27 8.99 -9.62
CA PRO A 43 3.60 8.92 -8.32
C PRO A 43 2.23 8.27 -8.39
N ILE A 44 1.55 8.33 -9.56
CA ILE A 44 0.22 7.76 -9.75
C ILE A 44 0.32 6.22 -9.77
N MET A 45 1.30 5.67 -10.48
CA MET A 45 1.52 4.21 -10.50
C MET A 45 1.99 3.67 -9.15
N ASP A 46 2.75 4.48 -8.40
CA ASP A 46 3.23 4.11 -7.09
C ASP A 46 2.11 4.13 -6.03
N LEU A 47 1.23 5.13 -6.10
CA LEU A 47 -0.01 5.19 -5.33
C LEU A 47 -0.89 3.95 -5.60
N GLU A 48 -1.09 3.60 -6.87
CA GLU A 48 -1.88 2.42 -7.27
C GLU A 48 -1.31 1.14 -6.65
N LYS A 49 0.00 0.91 -6.79
CA LYS A 49 0.69 -0.25 -6.19
C LYS A 49 0.59 -0.28 -4.67
N SER A 50 0.71 0.89 -4.03
CA SER A 50 0.57 1.02 -2.59
C SER A 50 -0.82 0.63 -2.12
N LEU A 51 -1.87 1.10 -2.81
CA LEU A 51 -3.25 0.72 -2.53
C LEU A 51 -3.49 -0.78 -2.71
N TYR A 52 -3.02 -1.37 -3.82
CA TYR A 52 -3.11 -2.81 -4.03
C TYR A 52 -2.43 -3.59 -2.91
N THR A 53 -1.24 -3.17 -2.48
CA THR A 53 -0.48 -3.81 -1.41
C THR A 53 -1.22 -3.73 -0.08
N ILE A 54 -1.77 -2.56 0.25
CA ILE A 54 -2.56 -2.36 1.48
C ILE A 54 -3.80 -3.25 1.46
N VAL A 55 -4.54 -3.26 0.36
CA VAL A 55 -5.74 -4.08 0.21
C VAL A 55 -5.39 -5.56 0.29
N GLU A 56 -4.37 -6.04 -0.43
CA GLU A 56 -3.91 -7.43 -0.38
C GLU A 56 -3.51 -7.87 1.03
N ARG A 57 -2.80 -7.01 1.79
CA ARG A 57 -2.26 -7.37 3.11
C ARG A 57 -3.20 -7.11 4.28
N CYS A 58 -4.13 -6.16 4.16
CA CYS A 58 -4.97 -5.71 5.28
C CYS A 58 -6.45 -6.13 5.17
N GLN A 59 -6.85 -6.79 4.07
CA GLN A 59 -8.22 -7.30 3.89
C GLN A 59 -8.68 -8.21 5.04
N SER A 60 -7.80 -9.05 5.60
CA SER A 60 -8.17 -10.00 6.64
C SER A 60 -8.25 -9.42 8.05
N THR A 61 -7.52 -8.33 8.34
CA THR A 61 -7.47 -7.73 9.67
C THR A 61 -8.48 -6.61 9.88
N ILE A 62 -8.83 -5.86 8.82
CA ILE A 62 -9.74 -4.71 8.91
C ILE A 62 -11.19 -5.10 8.57
N PHE A 63 -11.41 -6.01 7.62
CA PHE A 63 -12.75 -6.35 7.10
C PHE A 63 -13.30 -7.71 7.60
N GLY A 64 -12.52 -8.48 8.36
CA GLY A 64 -12.88 -9.83 8.78
C GLY A 64 -12.72 -10.86 7.65
N PRO A 65 -13.02 -12.14 7.90
CA PRO A 65 -12.90 -13.19 6.88
C PRO A 65 -13.86 -12.88 5.73
N ILE A 66 -13.31 -12.72 4.52
CA ILE A 66 -14.10 -12.64 3.29
C ILE A 66 -14.89 -13.95 3.18
N PRO A 67 -16.23 -13.89 2.98
CA PRO A 67 -17.03 -15.10 2.78
C PRO A 67 -16.39 -15.98 1.71
N THR A 68 -16.14 -17.25 2.05
CA THR A 68 -15.38 -18.21 1.26
C THR A 68 -15.90 -18.39 -0.17
N ASP A 69 -17.16 -18.02 -0.41
CA ASP A 69 -17.88 -18.11 -1.70
C ASP A 69 -17.29 -17.21 -2.82
N LEU A 70 -16.40 -16.27 -2.50
CA LEU A 70 -15.71 -15.41 -3.48
C LEU A 70 -14.19 -15.65 -3.57
N SER A 71 -13.66 -16.58 -2.78
CA SER A 71 -12.22 -16.66 -2.46
C SER A 71 -11.38 -17.60 -3.33
N GLU A 72 -11.97 -18.27 -4.33
CA GLU A 72 -11.27 -19.28 -5.14
C GLU A 72 -10.17 -18.71 -6.08
N SER A 73 -9.96 -17.40 -6.15
CA SER A 73 -8.99 -16.79 -7.08
C SER A 73 -7.74 -16.15 -6.45
N ILE A 74 -7.62 -16.03 -5.12
CA ILE A 74 -6.46 -15.37 -4.49
C ILE A 74 -6.03 -16.13 -3.23
N SER A 75 -5.38 -17.27 -3.40
CA SER A 75 -4.71 -17.97 -2.29
C SER A 75 -3.28 -17.45 -2.16
N CYS A 76 -3.04 -16.56 -1.19
CA CYS A 76 -1.69 -16.26 -0.74
C CYS A 76 -1.21 -17.38 0.19
N PRO A 77 0.00 -17.96 -0.01
CA PRO A 77 0.52 -18.97 0.89
C PRO A 77 0.76 -18.39 2.29
N PRO A 78 0.44 -19.14 3.36
CA PRO A 78 0.65 -18.68 4.72
C PRO A 78 2.14 -18.45 4.99
N SER A 79 2.47 -17.29 5.58
CA SER A 79 3.83 -16.97 6.00
C SER A 79 4.29 -17.95 7.10
N PRO A 80 5.54 -18.44 7.06
CA PRO A 80 6.05 -19.37 8.06
C PRO A 80 6.07 -18.70 9.44
N SER A 81 5.39 -19.31 10.41
CA SER A 81 5.38 -18.85 11.81
C SER A 81 6.79 -18.93 12.41
N PRO A 82 7.18 -18.01 13.32
CA PRO A 82 8.47 -18.09 13.99
C PRO A 82 8.49 -19.31 14.94
N SER A 83 9.29 -20.31 14.61
CA SER A 83 9.51 -21.52 15.42
C SER A 83 10.06 -21.16 16.81
N ARG A 84 9.30 -21.48 17.87
CA ARG A 84 9.75 -21.37 19.26
C ARG A 84 10.77 -22.49 19.55
N PRO A 85 11.97 -22.22 20.11
CA PRO A 85 12.93 -23.28 20.40
C PRO A 85 12.48 -24.09 21.64
N PRO A 86 12.68 -25.42 21.66
CA PRO A 86 12.41 -26.25 22.82
C PRO A 86 13.63 -26.24 23.74
N HIS A 87 13.48 -25.76 24.97
CA HIS A 87 14.47 -26.04 26.02
C HIS A 87 13.74 -26.64 27.23
N SER A 88 13.62 -27.96 27.20
CA SER A 88 13.42 -28.80 28.39
C SER A 88 14.80 -29.27 28.87
N GLY A 89 15.14 -28.99 30.12
CA GLY A 89 16.21 -29.70 30.84
C GLY A 89 17.15 -28.82 31.66
N ALA A 90 16.94 -28.83 32.98
CA ALA A 90 17.96 -28.79 34.05
C ALA A 90 17.20 -28.72 35.40
N SER A 91 16.94 -29.87 36.04
CA SER A 91 17.75 -30.42 37.15
C SER A 91 17.61 -29.60 38.45
N ASP A 92 16.68 -30.02 39.29
CA ASP A 92 16.61 -29.65 40.71
C ASP A 92 17.65 -30.50 41.47
N SER A 93 18.42 -29.87 42.37
CA SER A 93 19.41 -30.52 43.26
C SER A 93 18.98 -30.34 44.70
#